data_AF-A0A7V9G475-F1
#
_entry.id   AF-A0A7V9G475-F1
#
_cell.length_a   1.000
_cell.length_b   1.000
_cell.length_c   1.000
_cell.angle_alpha   90.00
_cell.angle_beta   90.00
_cell.angle_gamma   90.00
#
_symmetry.space_group_name_H-M   'P 1'
#
loop_
_entity.id
_entity.type
_entity.pdbx_description
1 polymer ?
#
loop_
_entity_poly.entity_id
_entity_poly.type
_entity_poly.pdbx_seq_one_letter_code
_entity_poly.pdbx_strand_id
1 'polypeptide(L)'
;MTTYEHFQAVKKDVKLPKKDSVGACLTCKFWKAEEKRGERLVPRLALCVQPHLKGFALIVSGSSGCNAWVEKPNIEPSAKAYAKRGEED
;
A
#
# COMPACT_ATOMS: atom_id res chain seq x y z
N MET A 1 0.64 -12.66 33.12
CA MET A 1 0.06 -12.32 31.80
C MET A 1 0.64 -13.25 30.78
N THR A 2 -0.22 -13.91 30.01
CA THR A 2 0.20 -14.68 28.84
C THR A 2 0.59 -13.73 27.71
N THR A 3 1.41 -14.21 26.78
CA THR A 3 1.75 -13.46 25.56
C THR A 3 0.51 -13.04 24.78
N TYR A 4 -0.50 -13.91 24.70
CA TYR A 4 -1.78 -13.63 24.03
C TYR A 4 -2.51 -12.43 24.65
N GLU A 5 -2.65 -12.37 25.97
CA GLU A 5 -3.30 -11.26 26.68
C GLU A 5 -2.55 -9.94 26.47
N HIS A 6 -1.22 -9.98 26.50
CA HIS A 6 -0.38 -8.82 26.22
C HIS A 6 -0.60 -8.28 24.80
N PHE A 7 -0.64 -9.15 23.78
CA PHE A 7 -0.92 -8.72 22.41
C PHE A 7 -2.32 -8.13 22.23
N GLN A 8 -3.33 -8.68 22.92
CA GLN A 8 -4.69 -8.15 22.84
C GLN A 8 -4.84 -6.80 23.53
N ALA A 9 -4.11 -6.56 24.62
CA ALA A 9 -4.05 -5.26 25.27
C ALA A 9 -3.39 -4.20 24.35
N VAL A 10 -2.24 -4.53 23.76
CA VAL A 10 -1.53 -3.62 22.83
C VAL A 10 -2.39 -3.29 21.61
N LYS A 11 -3.14 -4.25 21.05
CA LYS A 11 -4.06 -4.00 19.93
C LYS A 11 -5.19 -3.02 20.28
N LYS A 12 -5.64 -2.99 21.54
CA LYS A 12 -6.69 -2.07 22.00
C LYS A 12 -6.15 -0.66 22.24
N ASP A 13 -4.90 -0.56 22.69
CA ASP A 13 -4.23 0.73 22.93
C ASP A 13 -3.76 1.40 21.63
N VAL A 14 -3.39 0.62 20.61
CA VAL A 14 -2.98 1.14 19.31
C VAL A 14 -4.21 1.44 18.47
N LYS A 15 -4.53 2.73 18.31
CA LYS A 15 -5.51 3.19 17.32
C LYS A 15 -5.01 2.86 15.92
N LEU A 16 -5.51 1.76 15.36
CA LEU A 16 -5.26 1.43 13.96
C LEU A 16 -5.85 2.52 13.05
N PRO A 17 -5.19 2.83 11.93
CA PRO A 17 -5.74 3.75 10.93
C PRO A 17 -7.11 3.26 10.47
N LYS A 18 -8.02 4.19 10.17
CA LYS A 18 -9.32 3.84 9.57
C LYS A 18 -9.09 3.10 8.25
N LYS A 19 -9.95 2.15 7.89
CA LYS A 19 -9.86 1.40 6.63
C LYS A 19 -9.65 2.34 5.43
N ASP A 20 -10.38 3.45 5.39
CA ASP A 20 -10.32 4.45 4.31
C ASP A 20 -9.00 5.25 4.25
N SER A 21 -8.16 5.18 5.29
CA SER A 21 -6.85 5.84 5.33
C SER A 21 -5.70 4.94 4.88
N VAL A 22 -5.99 3.67 4.58
CA VAL A 22 -5.05 2.70 4.04
C VAL A 22 -5.53 2.30 2.65
N GLY A 23 -4.84 2.76 1.62
CA GLY A 23 -5.15 2.40 0.24
C GLY A 23 -4.00 1.66 -0.44
N ALA A 24 -4.29 1.10 -1.61
CA ALA A 24 -3.33 0.33 -2.40
C ALA A 24 -2.19 1.20 -2.96
N CYS A 25 -0.97 0.66 -2.95
CA CYS A 25 0.21 1.32 -3.48
C CYS A 25 0.03 1.68 -4.96
N LEU A 26 -0.65 0.85 -5.76
CA LEU A 26 -0.91 1.13 -7.18
C LEU A 26 -1.66 2.46 -7.45
N THR A 27 -2.52 2.86 -6.51
CA THR A 27 -3.32 4.09 -6.57
C THR A 27 -2.70 5.23 -5.76
N CYS A 28 -1.53 4.99 -5.17
CA CYS A 28 -0.83 5.97 -4.37
C CYS A 28 -0.01 6.94 -5.24
N LYS A 29 0.04 8.22 -4.87
CA LYS A 29 0.89 9.23 -5.55
C LYS A 29 2.39 8.94 -5.45
N PHE A 30 2.80 8.13 -4.47
CA PHE A 30 4.20 7.75 -4.26
C PHE A 30 4.61 6.49 -5.02
N TRP A 31 3.72 5.97 -5.87
CA TRP A 31 3.99 4.84 -6.76
C TRP A 31 4.84 5.28 -7.95
N LYS A 32 6.10 4.84 -8.01
CA LYS A 32 6.97 5.07 -9.17
C LYS A 32 7.31 3.75 -9.84
N ALA A 33 6.53 3.38 -10.86
CA ALA A 33 6.88 2.27 -11.73
C ALA A 33 8.10 2.66 -12.59
N GLU A 34 9.06 1.75 -12.75
CA GLU A 34 10.10 1.92 -13.77
C GLU A 34 9.46 1.69 -15.15
N GLU A 35 9.46 2.71 -16.01
CA GLU A 35 8.72 2.74 -17.29
C GLU A 35 9.26 1.82 -18.39
N LYS A 36 10.08 0.80 -18.09
CA LYS A 36 10.64 -0.07 -19.13
C LYS A 36 10.69 -1.53 -18.70
N ARG A 37 9.59 -2.24 -18.90
CA ARG A 37 9.63 -3.64 -19.36
C ARG A 37 8.31 -3.96 -20.05
N GLY A 38 8.44 -4.45 -21.28
CA GLY A 38 7.36 -4.65 -22.24
C GLY A 38 6.14 -5.34 -21.65
N GLU A 39 5.00 -5.02 -22.23
CA GLU A 39 3.59 -5.29 -21.87
C GLU A 39 3.18 -6.73 -21.52
N ARG A 40 4.09 -7.68 -21.30
CA ARG A 40 3.73 -9.06 -21.02
C ARG A 40 4.39 -9.56 -19.75
N LEU A 41 3.58 -9.41 -18.69
CA LEU A 41 3.62 -10.14 -17.42
C LEU A 41 4.74 -9.68 -16.47
N VAL A 42 4.47 -9.84 -15.16
CA VAL A 42 5.44 -9.81 -14.03
C VAL A 42 5.50 -8.47 -13.25
N PRO A 43 5.45 -8.56 -11.90
CA PRO A 43 4.33 -8.12 -11.08
C PRO A 43 4.22 -6.59 -11.05
N ARG A 44 3.06 -6.06 -10.64
CA ARG A 44 2.90 -4.64 -10.30
C ARG A 44 3.82 -4.31 -9.13
N LEU A 45 5.12 -4.21 -9.35
CA LEU A 45 6.13 -3.80 -8.40
C LEU A 45 6.61 -2.43 -8.81
N ALA A 46 6.78 -1.55 -7.84
CA ALA A 46 7.27 -0.21 -8.06
C ALA A 46 8.08 0.25 -6.86
N LEU A 47 8.86 1.31 -7.06
CA LEU A 47 9.58 1.95 -5.99
C LEU A 47 8.65 2.91 -5.25
N CYS A 48 8.59 2.81 -3.92
CA CYS A 48 7.89 3.78 -3.09
C CYS A 48 8.77 5.01 -2.85
N VAL A 49 8.35 6.17 -3.38
CA VAL A 49 9.12 7.43 -3.29
C VAL A 49 8.63 8.37 -2.19
N GLN A 50 7.90 7.87 -1.20
CA GLN A 50 7.46 8.66 -0.04
C GLN A 50 8.68 9.29 0.66
N PRO A 51 8.76 10.62 0.91
CA PRO A 51 9.99 11.26 1.37
C PRO A 51 10.60 10.65 2.63
N HIS A 52 9.77 10.26 3.61
CA HIS A 52 10.24 9.62 4.85
C HIS A 52 10.75 8.18 4.64
N LEU A 53 10.38 7.52 3.55
CA LEU A 53 10.75 6.13 3.24
C LEU A 53 11.76 6.02 2.08
N LYS A 54 12.05 7.13 1.40
CA LYS A 54 12.91 7.17 0.21
C LYS A 54 14.30 6.60 0.47
N GLY A 55 14.84 6.78 1.69
CA GLY A 55 16.15 6.24 2.09
C GLY A 55 16.21 4.71 2.16
N PHE A 56 15.07 4.02 2.26
CA PHE A 56 15.00 2.57 2.32
C PHE A 56 14.84 1.91 0.94
N ALA A 57 14.65 2.70 -0.12
CA ALA A 57 14.47 2.22 -1.49
C ALA A 57 13.45 1.05 -1.61
N LEU A 58 12.30 1.20 -0.93
CA LEU A 58 11.30 0.13 -0.83
C LEU A 58 10.73 -0.23 -2.22
N ILE A 59 10.77 -1.51 -2.56
CA ILE A 59 10.04 -2.09 -3.69
C ILE A 59 8.73 -2.66 -3.14
N VAL A 60 7.61 -2.13 -3.62
CA VAL A 60 6.27 -2.45 -3.12
C VAL A 60 5.42 -3.08 -4.20
N SER A 61 4.52 -3.99 -3.83
CA SER A 61 3.52 -4.52 -4.75
C SER A 61 2.33 -3.58 -4.90
N GLY A 62 1.63 -3.67 -6.02
CA GLY A 62 0.48 -2.82 -6.31
C GLY A 62 -0.68 -3.06 -5.35
N SER A 63 -0.77 -4.25 -4.75
CA SER A 63 -1.75 -4.63 -3.73
C SER A 63 -1.30 -4.34 -2.30
N SER A 64 -0.03 -4.00 -2.07
CA SER A 64 0.43 -3.54 -0.75
C SER A 64 -0.27 -2.24 -0.39
N GLY A 65 -0.40 -1.93 0.90
CA GLY A 65 -0.99 -0.69 1.39
C GLY A 65 -0.25 -0.17 2.61
N CYS A 66 -0.35 1.12 2.86
CA CYS A 66 0.18 1.73 4.07
C CYS A 66 -0.70 2.90 4.52
N ASN A 67 -0.54 3.31 5.77
CA ASN A 67 -1.25 4.45 6.37
C ASN A 67 -0.75 5.82 5.87
N ALA A 68 0.31 5.86 5.06
CA ALA A 68 0.79 7.06 4.38
C ALA A 68 0.25 7.17 2.95
N TRP A 69 -0.77 6.37 2.61
CA TRP A 69 -1.39 6.38 1.31
C TRP A 69 -2.02 7.74 1.01
N VAL A 70 -1.80 8.22 -0.21
CA VAL A 70 -2.43 9.42 -0.75
C VAL A 70 -2.84 9.10 -2.19
N GLU A 71 -4.13 9.24 -2.50
CA GLU A 71 -4.66 8.98 -3.83
C GLU A 71 -3.93 9.82 -4.89
N LYS A 72 -3.46 9.19 -5.97
CA LYS A 72 -2.88 9.91 -7.11
C LYS A 72 -3.97 10.59 -7.95
N PRO A 73 -3.71 11.76 -8.53
CA PRO A 73 -4.65 12.34 -9.49
C PRO A 73 -4.73 11.44 -10.74
N ASN A 74 -5.94 11.31 -11.31
CA ASN A 74 -6.21 10.59 -12.56
C ASN A 74 -5.85 9.09 -12.53
N ILE A 75 -6.40 8.35 -11.58
CA ILE A 75 -6.28 6.88 -11.54
C ILE A 75 -7.08 6.25 -12.68
N GLU A 76 -6.45 5.37 -13.46
CA GLU A 76 -7.16 4.55 -14.43
C GLU A 76 -8.24 3.68 -13.75
N PRO A 77 -9.45 3.54 -14.33
CA PRO A 77 -10.52 2.73 -13.76
C PRO A 77 -10.11 1.29 -13.43
N SER A 78 -9.24 0.70 -14.24
CA SER A 78 -8.68 -0.65 -14.07
C SER A 78 -7.81 -0.77 -12.80
N ALA A 79 -7.05 0.27 -12.46
CA ALA A 79 -6.22 0.32 -11.26
C ALA A 79 -7.08 0.51 -10.00
N LYS A 80 -8.16 1.31 -10.10
CA LYS A 80 -9.13 1.49 -9.01
C LYS A 80 -9.89 0.20 -8.69
N ALA A 81 -10.32 -0.53 -9.71
CA ALA A 81 -10.97 -1.83 -9.53
C ALA A 81 -10.03 -2.88 -8.90
N TYR A 82 -8.75 -2.88 -9.28
CA TYR A 82 -7.77 -3.77 -8.68
C TYR A 82 -7.49 -3.44 -7.21
N ALA A 83 -7.36 -2.15 -6.86
CA ALA A 83 -7.17 -1.72 -5.48
C ALA A 83 -8.32 -2.17 -4.58
N LYS A 84 -9.57 -2.02 -5.05
CA LYS A 84 -10.75 -2.48 -4.31
C LYS A 84 -10.75 -3.99 -4.04
N ARG A 85 -10.37 -4.82 -5.03
CA ARG A 85 -10.29 -6.28 -4.83
C ARG A 85 -9.28 -6.68 -3.76
N GLY A 86 -8.14 -5.97 -3.68
CA GLY A 86 -7.16 -6.21 -2.62
C GLY A 86 -7.60 -5.77 -1.22
N GLU A 87 -8.71 -5.04 -1.10
CA GLU A 87 -9.32 -4.62 0.18
C GLU A 87 -10.50 -5.52 0.61
N GLU A 88 -10.88 -6.49 -0.22
CA GLU A 88 -11.97 -7.46 -0.01
C GLU A 88 -11.50 -8.83 0.51
N ASP A 89 -10.21 -9.13 0.39
CA ASP A 89 -9.53 -10.32 0.97
C ASP A 89 -8.97 -10.03 2.38
#